data_AF-A0A4W5MAH6-F1
#
_entry.id   AF-A0A4W5MAH6-F1
#
_cell.length_a   1.000
_cell.length_b   1.000
_cell.length_c   1.000
_cell.angle_alpha   90.00
_cell.angle_beta   90.00
_cell.angle_gamma   90.00
#
_symmetry.space_group_name_H-M   'P 1'
#
loop_
_entity.id
_entity.type
_entity.pdbx_description
1 polymer ?
#
loop_
_entity_poly.entity_id
_entity_poly.type
_entity_poly.pdbx_seq_one_letter_code
_entity_poly.pdbx_strand_id
1 'polypeptide(L)' 'MPAISDQDMNAYLAEQSRMHINEFNSMSSLSEIYSYVGKYTEEIVCALEQDDAARKQRLSFKLEQVVAFMSLES' A
#
# COMPACT_ATOMS: atom_id res chain seq x y z
N MET A 1 -9.79 27.11 -19.67
CA MET A 1 -10.10 25.69 -19.93
C MET A 1 -11.21 25.27 -18.97
N PRO A 2 -12.18 24.45 -19.40
CA PRO A 2 -13.20 23.92 -18.48
C PRO A 2 -12.56 23.01 -17.44
N ALA A 3 -13.16 22.92 -16.25
CA ALA A 3 -12.73 21.99 -15.22
C ALA A 3 -13.01 20.54 -15.65
N ILE A 4 -12.09 19.64 -15.32
CA ILE A 4 -12.25 18.20 -15.54
C ILE A 4 -13.12 17.63 -14.41
N SER A 5 -14.09 16.77 -14.75
CA SER A 5 -14.91 16.10 -13.74
C SER A 5 -14.15 14.95 -13.07
N ASP A 6 -14.52 14.58 -11.85
CA ASP A 6 -13.94 13.42 -11.17
C ASP A 6 -14.13 12.12 -11.98
N GLN A 7 -15.25 12.00 -12.70
CA GLN A 7 -15.51 10.85 -13.56
C GLN A 7 -14.51 10.78 -14.72
N ASP A 8 -14.30 11.88 -15.43
CA ASP A 8 -13.36 11.93 -16.55
C ASP A 8 -11.92 11.72 -16.07
N MET A 9 -11.58 12.27 -14.91
CA MET A 9 -10.27 12.08 -14.30
C MET A 9 -10.03 10.61 -13.93
N ASN A 10 -11.01 9.96 -13.30
CA ASN A 10 -10.92 8.54 -12.95
C ASN A 10 -10.82 7.65 -14.20
N ALA A 11 -11.58 7.96 -15.26
CA ALA A 11 -11.52 7.24 -16.53
C ALA A 11 -10.13 7.38 -17.18
N TYR A 12 -9.58 8.58 -17.17
CA TYR A 12 -8.23 8.84 -17.67
C TYR A 12 -7.17 8.07 -16.87
N LEU A 13 -7.20 8.13 -15.53
CA LEU A 13 -6.26 7.42 -14.67
C LEU A 13 -6.33 5.90 -14.83
N ALA A 14 -7.54 5.35 -14.99
CA ALA A 14 -7.72 3.92 -15.25
C ALA A 14 -7.09 3.49 -16.58
N GLU A 15 -7.25 4.30 -17.64
CA GLU A 15 -6.63 4.02 -18.94
C GLU A 15 -5.11 4.13 -18.90
N GLN A 16 -4.55 5.14 -18.21
CA GLN A 16 -3.09 5.24 -18.01
C GLN A 16 -2.55 4.01 -17.25
N SER A 17 -3.20 3.61 -16.15
CA SER A 17 -2.79 2.42 -15.40
C SER A 17 -2.83 1.16 -16.26
N ARG A 18 -3.85 1.01 -17.11
CA ARG A 18 -3.98 -0.13 -18.04
C ARG A 18 -2.86 -0.16 -19.08
N MET A 19 -2.50 0.99 -19.66
CA MET A 19 -1.46 1.07 -20.69
C MET A 19 -0.07 0.68 -20.15
N HIS A 20 0.21 0.98 -18.88
CA HIS A 20 1.54 0.82 -18.29
C HIS A 20 1.65 -0.36 -17.29
N ILE A 21 0.66 -1.24 -17.23
CA ILE A 21 0.54 -2.29 -16.19
C ILE A 21 1.75 -3.24 -16.11
N ASN A 22 2.47 -3.46 -17.22
CA ASN A 22 3.61 -4.38 -17.31
C ASN A 22 4.95 -3.67 -17.51
N GLU A 23 5.01 -2.34 -17.34
CA GLU A 23 6.24 -1.59 -17.53
C GLU A 23 7.17 -1.63 -16.32
N PHE A 24 6.62 -1.89 -15.13
CA PHE A 24 7.35 -1.83 -13.87
C PHE A 24 7.32 -3.15 -13.13
N ASN A 25 8.45 -3.51 -12.51
CA ASN A 25 8.51 -4.64 -11.61
C ASN A 25 7.91 -4.26 -10.25
N SER A 26 6.61 -4.50 -10.12
CA SER A 26 5.88 -4.21 -8.88
C SER A 26 6.44 -4.97 -7.67
N MET A 27 6.99 -6.18 -7.85
CA MET A 27 7.57 -6.96 -6.75
C MET A 27 8.85 -6.33 -6.22
N SER A 28 9.72 -5.82 -7.09
CA SER A 28 10.92 -5.08 -6.68
C SER A 28 10.55 -3.83 -5.88
N SER A 29 9.57 -3.05 -6.35
CA SER A 29 9.11 -1.86 -5.63
C SER A 29 8.47 -2.20 -4.28
N LEU A 30 7.66 -3.27 -4.22
CA LEU A 30 7.08 -3.74 -2.96
C LEU A 30 8.14 -4.20 -1.96
N SER A 31 9.19 -4.88 -2.41
CA SER A 31 10.31 -5.30 -1.56
C SER A 31 11.05 -4.09 -0.98
N GLU A 32 11.25 -3.04 -1.77
CA GLU A 32 11.90 -1.81 -1.29
C GLU A 32 11.02 -1.09 -0.25
N ILE A 33 9.72 -0.96 -0.51
CA ILE A 33 8.76 -0.39 0.44
C ILE A 33 8.75 -1.21 1.74
N TYR A 34 8.74 -2.54 1.64
CA TYR A 34 8.74 -3.42 2.80
C TYR A 34 9.99 -3.26 3.68
N SER A 35 11.14 -2.88 3.11
CA SER A 35 12.35 -2.60 3.91
C SER A 35 12.12 -1.47 4.93
N TYR A 36 11.35 -0.45 4.57
CA TYR A 36 10.97 0.63 5.50
C TYR A 36 9.96 0.15 6.52
N VAL A 37 8.99 -0.67 6.10
CA VAL A 37 8.02 -1.27 7.00
C VAL A 37 8.72 -2.10 8.07
N GLY A 38 9.64 -2.99 7.67
CA GLY A 38 10.45 -3.79 8.59
C GLY A 38 11.23 -2.91 9.57
N LYS A 39 11.85 -1.83 9.08
CA LYS A 39 12.63 -0.89 9.92
C LYS A 39 11.81 -0.18 10.99
N TYR A 40 10.55 0.14 10.72
CA TYR A 40 9.68 0.95 11.60
C TYR A 40 8.43 0.18 12.04
N THR A 41 8.53 -1.14 12.17
CA THR A 41 7.35 -2.00 12.40
C THR A 41 6.62 -1.60 13.68
N GLU A 42 7.35 -1.33 14.77
CA GLU A 42 6.77 -0.97 16.06
C GLU A 42 6.01 0.36 15.99
N GLU A 43 6.60 1.38 15.36
CA GLU A 43 5.99 2.70 15.22
C GLU A 43 4.75 2.66 14.32
N ILE A 44 4.81 1.88 13.23
CA ILE A 44 3.67 1.72 12.31
C ILE A 44 2.53 0.98 13.01
N VAL A 45 2.81 -0.11 13.73
CA VAL A 45 1.78 -0.84 14.49
C VAL A 45 1.14 0.07 15.53
N CYS A 46 1.94 0.80 16.29
CA CYS A 46 1.44 1.75 17.29
C CYS A 46 0.52 2.81 16.67
N ALA A 47 0.89 3.37 15.50
CA ALA A 47 0.05 4.32 14.78
C ALA A 47 -1.27 3.70 14.30
N LEU A 48 -1.26 2.45 13.82
CA LEU A 48 -2.46 1.72 13.39
C LEU A 48 -3.39 1.37 14.57
N GLU A 49 -2.86 1.20 15.77
CA GLU A 49 -3.65 0.97 16.98
C GLU A 49 -4.27 2.26 17.55
N GLN A 50 -3.66 3.41 17.28
CA GLN A 50 -4.21 4.71 17.70
C GLN A 50 -5.33 5.21 16.79
N ASP A 51 -5.34 4.78 15.51
CA ASP A 51 -6.36 5.21 14.54
C ASP A 51 -7.64 4.34 14.58
N ASP A 52 -8.79 4.99 14.75
CA ASP A 52 -10.09 4.32 14.86
C ASP A 52 -10.50 3.56 13.59
N ALA A 53 -10.19 4.10 12.41
CA ALA A 53 -10.55 3.47 11.14
C ALA A 53 -9.67 2.24 10.87
N ALA A 54 -8.38 2.32 11.20
CA ALA A 54 -7.40 1.25 11.09
C ALA A 54 -7.74 0.11 12.06
N ARG A 55 -8.10 0.42 13.30
CA ARG A 55 -8.57 -0.59 14.28
C ARG A 55 -9.82 -1.32 13.79
N LYS A 56 -10.83 -0.61 13.29
CA LYS A 56 -12.05 -1.21 12.72
C LYS A 56 -11.75 -2.18 11.58
N GLN A 57 -10.70 -1.90 10.80
CA GLN A 57 -10.26 -2.73 9.69
C GLN A 57 -9.18 -3.77 10.07
N ARG A 58 -8.78 -3.81 11.34
CA ARG A 58 -7.74 -4.68 11.91
C ARG A 58 -6.42 -4.58 11.14
N LEU A 59 -6.00 -3.35 10.81
CA LEU A 59 -4.81 -3.13 9.97
C LEU A 59 -3.50 -3.51 10.66
N SER A 60 -3.34 -3.27 11.97
CA SER A 60 -2.15 -3.71 12.72
C SER A 60 -1.95 -5.22 12.62
N PHE A 61 -3.01 -5.98 12.89
CA PHE A 61 -3.00 -7.44 12.78
C PHE A 61 -2.70 -7.96 11.35
N LYS A 62 -3.17 -7.25 10.31
CA LYS A 62 -2.84 -7.61 8.92
C LYS A 62 -1.37 -7.35 8.63
N LEU A 63 -0.82 -6.25 9.12
CA LEU A 63 0.60 -5.94 8.97
C LEU A 63 1.47 -6.98 9.69
N GLU A 64 1.14 -7.35 10.93
CA GLU A 64 1.86 -8.40 11.66
C GLU A 64 1.88 -9.74 10.91
N GLN A 65 0.78 -10.13 10.27
CA GLN A 65 0.75 -11.34 9.44
C GLN A 65 1.68 -11.23 8.22
N VAL A 66 1.72 -10.07 7.56
CA VAL A 66 2.65 -9.84 6.44
C VAL A 66 4.09 -9.92 6.94
N VAL A 67 4.40 -9.30 8.07
CA VAL A 67 5.74 -9.33 8.67
C VAL A 67 6.15 -10.77 9.01
N ALA A 68 5.28 -11.51 9.69
CA ALA A 68 5.54 -12.90 10.03
C ALA A 68 5.77 -13.78 8.79
N PHE A 69 4.98 -13.58 7.73
CA PHE A 69 5.14 -14.32 6.48
C PHE A 69 6.48 -14.01 5.80
N MET A 70 6.84 -12.74 5.68
CA MET A 70 8.08 -12.30 5.03
C MET A 70 9.34 -12.72 5.83
N SER A 71 9.24 -12.81 7.16
CA SER A 71 10.33 -13.32 8.01
C SER A 71 10.55 -14.83 7.89
N LEU A 72 9.57 -15.61 7.42
CA LEU A 72 9.72 -17.05 7.19
C LEU A 72 10.41 -17.38 5.85
N GLU A 73 10.40 -16.44 4.90
CA GLU A 73 11.00 -16.59 3.57
C GLU A 73 12.45 -16.07 3.50
N SER A 74 13.00 -15.53 4.60
CA SER A 74 14.38 -15.04 4.73
C SER A 74 15.30 -16.10 5.35
#